data_AF-A0A353PAI5-F1
#
_entry.id   AF-A0A353PAI5-F1
#
_cell.length_a   1.000
_cell.length_b   1.000
_cell.length_c   1.000
_cell.angle_alpha   90.00
_cell.angle_beta   90.00
_cell.angle_gamma   90.00
#
_symmetry.space_group_name_H-M   'P 1'
#
loop_
_entity.id
_entity.type
_entity.pdbx_description
1 polymer ?
#
loop_
_entity_poly.entity_id
_entity_poly.type
_entity_poly.pdbx_seq_one_letter_code
_entity_poly.pdbx_strand_id
1 'polypeptide(L)' 'MRLLIVSLNFSPELTATGKYTGEMAGWFAARGHEVDAIAGMPHYPEWVIARGYRGRAWHEERLGGVRVLRAPH' A
#
# COMPACT_ATOMS: atom_id res chain seq x y z
N MET A 1 -3.72 -14.31 -12.25
CA MET A 1 -2.30 -14.53 -11.83
C MET A 1 -2.14 -14.08 -10.38
N ARG A 2 -1.09 -14.50 -9.69
CA ARG A 2 -0.75 -14.05 -8.33
C ARG A 2 0.41 -13.06 -8.41
N LEU A 3 0.20 -11.83 -7.93
CA LEU A 3 1.15 -10.73 -7.98
C LEU A 3 1.49 -10.29 -6.56
N LEU A 4 2.78 -10.21 -6.24
CA LEU A 4 3.27 -9.61 -5.01
C LEU A 4 4.01 -8.31 -5.35
N ILE A 5 3.59 -7.21 -4.73
CA ILE A 5 4.24 -5.90 -4.84
C ILE A 5 4.95 -5.62 -3.53
N VAL A 6 6.24 -5.31 -3.58
CA VAL A 6 7.01 -4.88 -2.40
C VAL A 6 7.50 -3.47 -2.67
N SER A 7 6.96 -2.50 -1.93
CA SER A 7 7.27 -1.08 -2.12
C SER A 7 7.09 -0.32 -0.83
N LEU A 8 8.07 0.49 -0.41
CA LEU A 8 7.94 1.33 0.77
C LEU A 8 6.73 2.28 0.66
N ASN A 9 6.59 2.93 -0.50
CA ASN A 9 5.52 3.87 -0.79
C ASN A 9 4.35 3.18 -1.51
N PHE A 10 3.16 3.32 -0.94
CA PHE A 10 1.91 2.74 -1.47
C PHE A 10 0.72 3.62 -1.09
N SER A 11 -0.38 3.55 -1.84
CA SER A 11 -1.65 4.22 -1.49
C SER A 11 -2.00 3.99 -0.02
N PRO A 12 -2.51 4.96 0.75
CA PRO A 12 -3.14 6.21 0.32
C PRO A 12 -2.18 7.40 0.13
N GLU A 13 -0.86 7.19 0.04
CA GLU A 13 0.07 8.28 -0.27
C GLU A 13 -0.32 8.97 -1.60
N LEU A 14 -0.49 10.29 -1.54
CA LEU A 14 -1.19 11.05 -2.58
C LEU A 14 -0.30 11.37 -3.80
N THR A 15 1.01 11.15 -3.69
CA THR A 15 2.00 11.63 -4.65
C THR A 15 3.06 10.58 -4.96
N ALA A 16 3.74 10.77 -6.10
CA ALA A 16 4.88 9.98 -6.53
C ALA A 16 4.58 8.46 -6.55
N THR A 17 5.58 7.65 -6.18
CA THR A 17 5.52 6.19 -6.22
C THR A 17 4.33 5.61 -5.47
N GLY A 18 3.93 6.21 -4.33
CA GLY A 18 2.82 5.69 -3.53
C GLY A 18 1.49 5.71 -4.27
N LYS A 19 1.21 6.78 -5.01
CA LYS A 19 0.02 6.90 -5.86
C LYS A 19 0.05 5.86 -6.99
N TYR A 20 1.10 5.87 -7.80
CA TYR A 20 1.19 5.00 -8.98
C TYR A 20 1.16 3.52 -8.61
N THR A 21 1.86 3.13 -7.54
CA THR A 21 1.92 1.73 -7.10
C THR A 21 0.56 1.22 -6.65
N GLY A 22 -0.18 2.02 -5.86
CA GLY A 22 -1.50 1.61 -5.41
C GLY A 22 -2.56 1.61 -6.51
N GLU A 23 -2.56 2.60 -7.40
CA GLU A 23 -3.47 2.64 -8.55
C GLU A 23 -3.20 1.47 -9.52
N MET A 24 -1.93 1.17 -9.81
CA MET A 24 -1.54 0.02 -10.62
C MET A 24 -1.98 -1.30 -9.97
N ALA A 25 -1.77 -1.46 -8.66
CA ALA A 25 -2.18 -2.64 -7.92
C ALA A 25 -3.71 -2.85 -8.01
N GLY A 26 -4.48 -1.78 -7.79
CA GLY A 26 -5.94 -1.80 -7.93
C GLY A 26 -6.38 -2.11 -9.37
N TRP A 27 -5.67 -1.58 -10.37
CA TRP A 27 -5.94 -1.85 -11.80
C TRP A 27 -5.78 -3.33 -12.16
N PHE A 28 -4.76 -4.00 -11.60
CA PHE A 28 -4.58 -5.45 -11.75
C PHE A 28 -5.65 -6.23 -10.99
N ALA A 29 -5.95 -5.86 -9.74
CA ALA A 29 -6.99 -6.52 -8.95
C ALA A 29 -8.36 -6.47 -9.66
N ALA A 30 -8.72 -5.31 -10.22
CA ALA A 30 -9.95 -5.12 -11.00
C ALA A 30 -10.05 -6.01 -12.26
N ARG A 31 -8.94 -6.58 -12.73
CA ARG A 31 -8.87 -7.50 -13.88
C ARG A 31 -8.84 -8.98 -13.46
N GLY A 32 -9.12 -9.28 -12.20
CA GLY A 32 -9.20 -10.66 -11.69
C GLY A 32 -7.84 -11.26 -11.32
N HIS A 33 -6.80 -10.44 -11.18
CA HIS A 33 -5.53 -10.89 -10.59
C HIS A 33 -5.64 -10.91 -9.06
N GLU A 34 -5.02 -11.90 -8.41
CA GLU A 34 -4.80 -11.90 -6.96
C GLU A 34 -3.57 -11.02 -6.70
N VAL A 35 -3.78 -9.90 -6.01
CA VAL A 35 -2.72 -8.90 -5.79
C VAL A 35 -2.54 -8.69 -4.30
N ASP A 36 -1.30 -8.89 -3.87
CA ASP A 36 -0.83 -8.62 -2.51
C ASP A 36 0.26 -7.56 -2.55
N ALA A 37 0.28 -6.70 -1.53
CA ALA A 37 1.30 -5.69 -1.35
C ALA A 37 1.92 -5.77 0.04
N ILE A 38 3.24 -5.65 0.12
CA ILE A 38 3.97 -5.35 1.36
C ILE A 38 4.47 -3.91 1.24
N ALA A 39 4.03 -3.06 2.16
CA ALA A 39 4.34 -1.63 2.11
C ALA A 39 4.66 -1.03 3.47
N GLY A 40 5.29 0.14 3.48
CA GLY A 40 5.46 0.91 4.71
C GLY A 40 4.14 1.50 5.20
N MET A 41 4.10 1.90 6.46
CA MET A 41 3.05 2.81 6.95
C MET A 41 3.06 4.09 6.11
N PRO A 42 1.90 4.64 5.70
CA PRO A 42 1.86 5.86 4.91
C PRO A 42 2.51 7.00 5.69
N HIS A 43 3.52 7.63 5.12
CA HIS A 43 4.25 8.72 5.78
C HIS A 43 4.68 9.83 4.81
N TYR A 44 4.71 9.56 3.51
CA TYR A 44 5.08 10.52 2.48
C TYR A 44 3.83 11.29 1.98
N PRO A 45 3.91 12.60 1.68
CA PRO A 45 5.12 13.45 1.62
C PRO A 45 5.54 14.12 2.93
N GLU A 46 4.76 14.03 4.01
CA GLU A 46 5.00 14.78 5.24
C GLU A 46 6.15 14.24 6.09
N TRP A 47 6.71 13.08 5.74
CA TRP A 47 7.71 12.33 6.52
C TRP A 47 7.24 11.97 7.92
N VAL A 48 5.92 11.81 8.09
CA VAL A 48 5.30 11.51 9.37
C VAL A 48 4.21 10.46 9.14
N ILE A 49 4.26 9.37 9.91
CA ILE A 49 3.24 8.32 9.82
C ILE A 49 1.84 8.92 9.98
N ALA A 50 0.97 8.63 9.00
CA ALA A 50 -0.40 9.10 8.95
C ALA A 50 -1.16 8.68 10.22
N ARG A 51 -2.03 9.58 10.72
CA ARG A 51 -2.65 9.47 12.05
C ARG A 51 -3.30 8.11 12.33
N GLY A 52 -3.98 7.51 11.34
CA GLY A 52 -4.65 6.20 11.48
C GLY A 52 -3.70 5.00 11.61
N TYR A 53 -2.42 5.18 11.26
CA TYR A 53 -1.41 4.13 11.20
C TYR A 53 -0.38 4.21 12.35
N ARG A 54 -0.36 5.30 13.11
CA ARG A 54 0.59 5.51 14.21
C ARG A 54 0.45 4.45 15.30
N GLY A 55 1.59 4.06 15.90
CA GLY A 55 1.64 3.12 17.02
C GLY A 55 1.43 1.65 16.65
N ARG A 56 1.31 1.34 15.36
CA ARG A 56 1.19 -0.03 14.84
C ARG A 56 2.55 -0.50 14.36
N ALA A 57 2.96 -1.70 14.77
CA ALA A 57 4.15 -2.36 14.19
C ALA A 57 3.80 -2.99 12.83
N TRP A 58 2.68 -3.70 12.77
CA TRP A 58 2.15 -4.32 11.55
C TRP A 58 0.67 -3.99 11.41
N HIS A 59 0.17 -3.86 10.17
CA HIS A 59 -1.24 -3.59 9.92
C HIS A 59 -1.67 -4.15 8.56
N GLU A 60 -2.70 -5.00 8.52
CA GLU A 60 -3.27 -5.48 7.27
C GLU A 60 -4.51 -4.67 6.91
N GLU A 61 -4.65 -4.32 5.63
CA GLU A 61 -5.84 -3.68 5.10
C GLU A 61 -6.15 -4.15 3.66
N ARG A 62 -7.34 -3.81 3.17
CA ARG A 62 -7.71 -4.01 1.76
C ARG A 62 -7.97 -2.68 1.09
N LEU A 63 -7.27 -2.42 -0.02
CA LEU A 63 -7.40 -1.21 -0.81
C LEU A 63 -7.61 -1.58 -2.28
N GLY A 64 -8.73 -1.18 -2.89
CA GLY A 64 -8.98 -1.42 -4.32
C GLY A 64 -8.91 -2.90 -4.74
N GLY A 65 -9.31 -3.82 -3.87
CA GLY A 65 -9.22 -5.26 -4.12
C GLY A 65 -7.86 -5.91 -3.80
N VAL A 66 -6.86 -5.11 -3.44
CA VAL A 66 -5.50 -5.54 -3.07
C VAL A 66 -5.44 -5.82 -1.57
N ARG A 67 -4.81 -6.93 -1.14
CA ARG A 67 -4.46 -7.14 0.27
C ARG A 67 -3.12 -6.44 0.55
N VAL A 68 -3.09 -5.52 1.50
CA VAL A 68 -1.90 -4.72 1.82
C VAL A 68 -1.45 -5.03 3.24
N LEU A 69 -0.25 -5.58 3.38
CA LEU A 69 0.44 -5.73 4.66
C LEU A 69 1.37 -4.53 4.87
N ARG A 70 1.08 -3.74 5.89
CA ARG A 70 1.93 -2.65 6.36
C ARG A 70 2.98 -3.19 7.31
N ALA A 71 4.24 -2.89 7.01
CA ALA A 71 5.42 -3.23 7.78
C ALA A 71 6.02 -1.98 8.44
N PRO A 72 6.72 -2.15 9.57
CA PRO A 72 7.51 -1.08 10.16
C PRO A 72 8.73 -0.79 9.25
N HIS A 73 9.14 0.47 9.21
CA HIS A 73 10.30 0.96 8.44
C HIS A 73 11.06 2.00 9.25
#